data_AF-A0A7S2AGK2-F1
#
_entry.id   AF-A0A7S2AGK2-F1
#
_cell.length_a   1.000
_cell.length_b   1.000
_cell.length_c   1.000
_cell.angle_alpha   90.00
_cell.angle_beta   90.00
_cell.angle_gamma   90.00
#
_symmetry.space_group_name_H-M   'P 1'
#
loop_
_entity.id
_entity.type
_entity.pdbx_description
1 polymer ?
#
loop_
_entity_poly.entity_id
_entity_poly.type
_entity_poly.pdbx_seq_one_letter_code
_entity_poly.pdbx_strand_id
1 'polypeptide(L)'
;FVQAPSLPSPHLLSPFQGRGTTGDMSEDLVAAVKDLQRSDYKAKEQWWAYCDALGEGVRDPAKHEDDFVRSFIENFNAGNRFETAGGGGGGGKGGSYSDTSMLVKLCKEGQRRSYPWKEAWAQYCMMRGGGKNDPAAHDMSFIVGFLDHMAN
;
A
#
# COMPACT_ATOMS: atom_id res chain seq x y z
N PHE A 1 -38.08 -15.00 -53.77
CA PHE A 1 -37.62 -16.25 -53.11
C PHE A 1 -36.67 -16.95 -54.06
N VAL A 2 -35.41 -17.22 -53.79
CA VAL A 2 -34.55 -17.02 -52.62
C VAL A 2 -33.12 -17.05 -53.15
N GLN A 3 -32.29 -16.26 -52.50
CA GLN A 3 -30.85 -16.18 -52.66
C GLN A 3 -30.19 -17.43 -52.04
N ALA A 4 -29.25 -18.04 -52.75
CA ALA A 4 -28.31 -19.01 -52.18
C ALA A 4 -26.89 -18.56 -52.56
N PRO A 5 -26.08 -18.06 -51.61
CA PRO A 5 -24.68 -17.76 -51.87
C PRO A 5 -23.84 -19.05 -51.86
N SER A 6 -22.90 -19.09 -52.79
CA SER A 6 -21.85 -20.10 -52.99
C SER A 6 -20.93 -20.25 -51.79
N LEU A 7 -20.69 -21.50 -51.37
CA LEU A 7 -19.64 -21.87 -50.42
C LEU A 7 -18.25 -21.85 -51.08
N PRO A 8 -17.22 -21.23 -50.49
CA PRO A 8 -15.84 -21.57 -50.80
C PRO A 8 -15.37 -22.82 -50.02
N SER A 9 -14.70 -23.68 -50.77
CA SER A 9 -14.15 -25.00 -50.44
C SER A 9 -12.95 -24.99 -49.45
N PRO A 10 -12.51 -26.17 -48.96
CA PRO A 10 -11.74 -26.34 -47.74
C PRO A 10 -10.23 -26.22 -47.97
N HIS A 11 -9.53 -25.51 -47.08
CA HIS A 11 -8.07 -25.54 -47.04
C HIS A 11 -7.58 -26.02 -45.67
N LEU A 12 -6.93 -27.17 -45.75
CA LEU A 12 -6.10 -27.86 -44.77
C LEU A 12 -5.15 -26.92 -44.03
N LEU A 13 -4.97 -27.12 -42.72
CA LEU A 13 -3.69 -27.04 -42.00
C LEU A 13 -3.88 -27.44 -40.53
N SER A 14 -3.48 -28.68 -40.23
CA SER A 14 -2.69 -29.17 -39.07
C SER A 14 -2.98 -28.76 -37.60
N PRO A 15 -2.61 -29.64 -36.65
CA PRO A 15 -3.00 -29.57 -35.26
C PRO A 15 -2.14 -28.57 -34.49
N PHE A 16 -2.76 -27.70 -33.68
CA PHE A 16 -1.99 -26.86 -32.77
C PHE A 16 -2.69 -26.73 -31.42
N GLN A 17 -2.08 -27.43 -30.46
CA GLN A 17 -1.92 -27.00 -29.07
C GLN A 17 -3.20 -26.80 -28.24
N GLY A 18 -3.74 -27.92 -27.76
CA GLY A 18 -4.20 -27.95 -26.38
C GLY A 18 -2.98 -27.79 -25.45
N ARG A 19 -2.70 -26.58 -24.96
CA ARG A 19 -1.73 -26.35 -23.88
C ARG A 19 -1.99 -25.04 -23.14
N GLY A 20 -2.57 -25.15 -21.95
CA GLY A 20 -2.35 -24.25 -20.80
C GLY A 20 -3.04 -22.88 -20.83
N THR A 21 -4.33 -22.84 -20.47
CA THR A 21 -5.15 -21.63 -20.26
C THR A 21 -4.85 -20.87 -18.96
N THR A 22 -3.66 -21.02 -18.38
CA THR A 22 -3.29 -20.34 -17.12
C THR A 22 -2.47 -19.07 -17.34
N GLY A 23 -1.96 -18.82 -18.55
CA GLY A 23 -1.17 -17.62 -18.86
C GLY A 23 -1.97 -16.41 -19.34
N ASP A 24 -3.15 -16.62 -19.92
CA ASP A 24 -3.98 -15.56 -20.53
C ASP A 24 -4.83 -14.83 -19.46
N MET A 25 -5.34 -15.60 -18.49
CA MET A 25 -6.12 -15.08 -17.37
C MET A 25 -5.31 -14.12 -16.48
N SER A 26 -4.01 -14.38 -16.31
CA SER A 26 -3.13 -13.56 -15.48
C SER A 26 -2.89 -12.19 -16.11
N GLU A 27 -2.65 -12.15 -17.42
CA GLU A 27 -2.45 -10.90 -18.16
C GLU A 27 -3.70 -10.03 -18.16
N ASP A 28 -4.88 -10.62 -18.32
CA ASP A 28 -6.17 -9.92 -18.26
C ASP A 28 -6.45 -9.32 -16.86
N LEU A 29 -6.18 -10.08 -15.80
CA LEU A 29 -6.35 -9.61 -14.41
C LEU A 29 -5.36 -8.47 -14.09
N VAL A 30 -4.11 -8.59 -14.53
CA VAL A 30 -3.09 -7.55 -14.37
C VAL A 30 -3.47 -6.29 -15.15
N ALA A 31 -4.00 -6.44 -16.37
CA ALA A 31 -4.49 -5.32 -17.16
C ALA A 31 -5.67 -4.62 -16.47
N ALA A 32 -6.62 -5.37 -15.91
CA ALA A 32 -7.75 -4.82 -15.17
C ALA A 32 -7.30 -4.00 -13.94
N VAL A 33 -6.34 -4.49 -13.15
CA VAL A 33 -5.79 -3.72 -12.02
C VAL A 33 -5.03 -2.48 -12.52
N LYS A 34 -4.26 -2.57 -13.60
CA LYS A 34 -3.57 -1.41 -14.19
C LYS A 34 -4.55 -0.35 -14.67
N ASP A 35 -5.65 -0.75 -15.28
CA ASP A 35 -6.70 0.18 -15.73
C ASP A 35 -7.46 0.79 -14.56
N LEU A 36 -7.75 0.02 -13.51
CA LEU A 36 -8.26 0.54 -12.23
C LEU A 36 -7.32 1.58 -11.62
N GLN A 37 -6.01 1.31 -11.60
CA GLN A 37 -5.01 2.24 -11.08
C GLN A 37 -4.89 3.53 -11.92
N ARG A 38 -5.19 3.48 -13.22
CA ARG A 38 -5.17 4.63 -14.13
C ARG A 38 -6.45 5.45 -14.06
N SER A 39 -7.59 4.80 -13.87
CA SER A 39 -8.91 5.42 -13.90
C SER A 39 -9.33 6.01 -12.56
N ASP A 40 -8.98 5.36 -11.44
CA ASP A 40 -9.38 5.81 -10.10
C ASP A 40 -8.19 5.81 -9.12
N TYR A 41 -7.88 7.00 -8.59
CA TYR A 41 -6.86 7.17 -7.56
C TYR A 41 -7.19 6.37 -6.29
N LYS A 42 -8.47 6.26 -5.93
CA LYS A 42 -8.89 5.46 -4.76
C LYS A 42 -8.67 3.97 -5.00
N ALA A 43 -8.91 3.47 -6.22
CA ALA A 43 -8.62 2.08 -6.56
C ALA A 43 -7.12 1.75 -6.44
N LYS A 44 -6.28 2.71 -6.84
CA LYS A 44 -4.84 2.62 -6.67
C LYS A 44 -4.41 2.55 -5.20
N GLU A 45 -4.96 3.40 -4.34
CA GLU A 45 -4.68 3.36 -2.90
C GLU A 45 -5.16 2.06 -2.24
N GLN A 46 -6.33 1.56 -2.65
CA GLN A 46 -6.86 0.28 -2.19
C GLN A 46 -5.97 -0.89 -2.60
N TRP A 47 -5.46 -0.87 -3.83
CA TRP A 47 -4.48 -1.86 -4.29
C TRP A 47 -3.19 -1.82 -3.46
N TRP A 48 -2.67 -0.62 -3.18
CA TRP A 48 -1.49 -0.47 -2.34
C TRP A 48 -1.72 -0.98 -0.92
N ALA A 49 -2.87 -0.68 -0.32
CA ALA A 49 -3.23 -1.17 1.01
C ALA A 49 -3.37 -2.71 1.01
N TYR A 50 -3.99 -3.28 -0.02
CA TYR A 50 -4.14 -4.73 -0.19
C TYR A 50 -2.78 -5.43 -0.31
N CYS A 51 -1.88 -4.88 -1.13
CA CYS A 51 -0.50 -5.37 -1.27
C CYS A 51 0.31 -5.21 0.01
N ASP A 52 0.19 -4.08 0.72
CA ASP A 52 0.92 -3.87 1.97
C ASP A 52 0.42 -4.79 3.10
N ALA A 53 -0.87 -5.16 3.10
CA ALA A 53 -1.46 -6.03 4.10
C ALA A 53 -1.26 -7.54 3.83
N LEU A 54 -1.41 -7.97 2.57
CA LEU A 54 -1.46 -9.38 2.19
C LEU A 54 -0.40 -9.78 1.15
N GLY A 55 0.18 -8.83 0.43
CA GLY A 55 1.10 -9.05 -0.70
C GLY A 55 2.56 -8.66 -0.40
N GLU A 56 2.98 -8.74 0.87
CA GLU A 56 4.35 -8.44 1.32
C GLU A 56 4.87 -7.03 0.94
N GLY A 57 3.98 -6.08 0.63
CA GLY A 57 4.32 -4.74 0.16
C GLY A 57 4.82 -4.68 -1.29
N VAL A 58 4.74 -5.78 -2.04
CA VAL A 58 4.99 -5.78 -3.49
C VAL A 58 3.78 -5.16 -4.16
N ARG A 59 3.92 -4.03 -4.85
CA ARG A 59 2.78 -3.30 -5.43
C ARG A 59 2.58 -3.53 -6.93
N ASP A 60 3.37 -4.40 -7.52
CA ASP A 60 3.30 -4.75 -8.92
C ASP A 60 2.28 -5.89 -9.13
N PRO A 61 1.15 -5.68 -9.82
CA PRO A 61 0.16 -6.73 -10.08
C PRO A 61 0.74 -7.93 -10.83
N ALA A 62 1.75 -7.74 -11.69
CA ALA A 62 2.38 -8.83 -12.44
C ALA A 62 3.30 -9.71 -11.58
N LYS A 63 3.55 -9.31 -10.32
CA LYS A 63 4.35 -10.07 -9.35
C LYS A 63 3.51 -10.90 -8.39
N HIS A 64 2.19 -10.75 -8.43
CA HIS A 64 1.25 -11.49 -7.59
C HIS A 64 0.65 -12.66 -8.33
N GLU A 65 0.16 -13.64 -7.57
CA GLU A 65 -0.57 -14.79 -8.09
C GLU A 65 -1.96 -14.37 -8.61
N ASP A 66 -2.46 -15.08 -9.63
CA ASP A 66 -3.72 -14.76 -10.30
C ASP A 66 -4.90 -14.72 -9.32
N ASP A 67 -4.95 -15.67 -8.39
CA ASP A 67 -5.98 -15.71 -7.34
C ASP A 67 -5.91 -14.50 -6.41
N PHE A 68 -4.71 -13.97 -6.14
CA PHE A 68 -4.52 -12.76 -5.34
C PHE A 68 -5.07 -11.53 -6.06
N VAL A 69 -4.72 -11.36 -7.33
CA VAL A 69 -5.18 -10.24 -8.18
C VAL A 69 -6.70 -10.31 -8.37
N ARG A 70 -7.23 -11.50 -8.62
CA ARG A 70 -8.67 -11.75 -8.73
C ARG A 70 -9.42 -11.40 -7.45
N SER A 71 -8.92 -11.87 -6.31
CA SER A 71 -9.51 -11.59 -5.00
C SER A 71 -9.57 -10.09 -4.70
N PHE A 72 -8.56 -9.33 -5.12
CA PHE A 72 -8.61 -7.87 -5.01
C PHE A 72 -9.72 -7.26 -5.87
N ILE A 73 -9.82 -7.63 -7.15
CA ILE A 73 -10.84 -7.08 -8.07
C ILE A 73 -12.24 -7.40 -7.57
N GLU A 74 -12.47 -8.63 -7.09
CA GLU A 74 -13.75 -9.06 -6.52
C GLU A 74 -14.09 -8.27 -5.25
N ASN A 75 -13.15 -8.11 -4.32
CA ASN A 75 -13.34 -7.28 -3.12
C ASN A 75 -13.62 -5.81 -3.48
N PHE A 76 -12.88 -5.26 -4.43
CA PHE A 76 -13.05 -3.87 -4.86
C PHE A 76 -14.43 -3.63 -5.51
N ASN A 77 -14.87 -4.54 -6.39
CA ASN A 77 -16.19 -4.49 -7.01
C ASN A 77 -17.33 -4.77 -6.03
N ALA A 78 -17.11 -5.61 -5.03
CA ALA A 78 -18.06 -5.85 -3.93
C ALA A 78 -18.19 -4.63 -2.99
N GLY A 79 -17.37 -3.59 -3.18
CA GLY A 79 -17.33 -2.41 -2.32
C GLY A 79 -16.63 -2.66 -0.99
N ASN A 80 -15.98 -3.82 -0.83
CA ASN A 80 -15.20 -4.16 0.34
C ASN A 80 -13.86 -3.41 0.27
N ARG A 81 -13.87 -2.18 0.79
CA ARG A 81 -12.70 -1.31 0.81
C ARG A 81 -11.85 -1.66 2.03
N PHE A 82 -10.57 -1.95 1.80
CA PHE A 82 -9.59 -2.03 2.86
C PHE A 82 -9.45 -0.65 3.51
N GLU A 83 -9.32 -0.63 4.85
CA GLU A 83 -9.07 0.58 5.62
C GLU A 83 -7.75 1.21 5.16
N THR A 84 -7.87 2.10 4.18
CA THR A 84 -6.79 3.01 3.80
C THR A 84 -6.77 4.05 4.90
N ALA A 85 -5.85 3.91 5.87
CA ALA A 85 -5.59 4.96 6.83
C ALA A 85 -5.47 6.28 6.06
N GLY A 86 -6.34 7.24 6.41
CA GLY A 86 -6.83 8.29 5.53
C GLY A 86 -5.77 9.09 4.76
N GLY A 87 -6.24 9.63 3.63
CA GLY A 87 -5.46 10.36 2.64
C GLY A 87 -4.43 11.34 3.21
N GLY A 88 -3.25 11.28 2.61
CA GLY A 88 -2.13 12.16 2.91
C GLY A 88 -0.89 11.60 2.24
N GLY A 89 -0.60 12.11 1.04
CA GLY A 89 0.51 11.66 0.21
C GLY A 89 1.83 11.49 0.96
N GLY A 90 2.51 10.39 0.67
CA GLY A 90 3.85 10.13 1.16
C GLY A 90 4.14 8.64 1.08
N GLY A 91 4.81 8.22 0.01
CA GLY A 91 5.37 6.87 -0.07
C GLY A 91 6.25 6.61 1.15
N GLY A 92 5.75 5.76 2.04
CA GLY A 92 6.46 5.33 3.24
C GLY A 92 5.98 3.94 3.57
N LYS A 93 6.92 2.99 3.56
CA LYS A 93 6.74 1.56 3.80
C LYS A 93 5.73 1.31 4.92
N GLY A 94 4.78 0.41 4.67
CA GLY A 94 3.88 -0.17 5.68
C GLY A 94 4.69 -0.68 6.87
N GLY A 95 4.75 0.14 7.91
CA GLY A 95 5.31 -0.22 9.20
C GLY A 95 4.14 -0.38 10.14
N SER A 96 3.94 -1.60 10.64
CA SER A 96 3.16 -1.85 11.84
C SER A 96 3.48 -0.75 12.85
N TYR A 97 2.46 0.00 13.28
CA TYR A 97 2.66 1.09 14.23
C TYR A 97 3.06 0.46 15.57
N SER A 98 4.36 0.30 15.81
CA SER A 98 4.88 0.17 17.16
C SER A 98 4.50 1.46 17.92
N ASP A 99 4.13 1.34 19.20
CA ASP A 99 3.89 2.48 20.10
C ASP A 99 5.02 3.51 20.02
N THR A 100 6.26 3.04 19.81
CA THR A 100 7.43 3.89 19.55
C THR A 100 7.24 4.79 18.32
N SER A 101 6.70 4.28 17.20
CA SER A 101 6.43 5.06 15.98
C SER A 101 5.39 6.16 16.21
N MET A 102 4.36 5.88 17.02
CA MET A 102 3.33 6.86 17.35
C MET A 102 3.89 7.97 18.25
N LEU A 103 4.66 7.61 19.28
CA LEU A 103 5.32 8.56 20.17
C LEU A 103 6.33 9.44 19.44
N VAL A 104 7.11 8.88 18.52
CA VAL A 104 8.01 9.65 17.65
C VAL A 104 7.25 10.66 16.80
N LYS A 105 6.11 10.28 16.23
CA LYS A 105 5.25 11.18 15.44
C LYS A 105 4.67 12.29 16.32
N LEU A 106 4.18 11.97 17.51
CA LEU A 106 3.69 12.95 18.49
C LEU A 106 4.80 13.95 18.83
N CYS A 107 6.01 13.46 19.12
CA CYS A 107 7.14 14.31 19.43
C CYS A 107 7.53 15.22 18.26
N LYS A 108 7.57 14.69 17.03
CA LYS A 108 7.85 15.50 15.84
C LYS A 108 6.80 16.59 15.63
N GLU A 109 5.53 16.28 15.90
CA GLU A 109 4.46 17.27 15.79
C GLU A 109 4.54 18.34 16.88
N GLY A 110 4.86 17.96 18.13
CA GLY A 110 5.13 18.90 19.21
C GLY A 110 6.28 19.85 18.88
N GLN A 111 7.37 19.30 18.32
CA GLN A 111 8.56 20.04 17.86
C GLN A 111 8.22 21.09 16.81
N ARG A 112 7.25 20.78 15.94
CA ARG A 112 6.83 21.63 14.83
C ARG A 112 5.86 22.72 15.25
N ARG A 113 4.97 22.42 16.21
CA ARG A 113 3.88 23.33 16.59
C ARG A 113 4.23 24.28 17.72
N SER A 114 5.13 23.91 18.61
CA SER A 114 5.41 24.66 19.83
C SER A 114 6.90 24.85 20.04
N TYR A 115 7.31 26.10 20.00
CA TYR A 115 8.70 26.49 20.27
C TYR A 115 9.11 26.17 21.71
N PRO A 116 8.32 26.50 22.76
CA PRO A 116 8.63 26.09 24.13
C PRO A 116 8.74 24.56 24.29
N TRP A 117 7.88 23.80 23.61
CA TRP A 117 7.91 22.34 23.63
C TRP A 117 9.21 21.80 23.01
N LYS A 118 9.63 22.39 21.88
CA LYS A 118 10.89 22.04 21.21
C LYS A 118 12.10 22.34 22.11
N GLU A 119 12.10 23.47 22.81
CA GLU A 119 13.16 23.80 23.76
C GLU A 119 13.18 22.83 24.95
N ALA A 120 12.02 22.51 25.54
CA ALA A 120 11.91 21.52 26.60
C ALA A 120 12.44 20.14 26.17
N TRP A 121 12.09 19.71 24.96
CA TRP A 121 12.61 18.47 24.38
C TRP A 121 14.14 18.51 24.19
N ALA A 122 14.68 19.63 23.71
CA ALA A 122 16.11 19.78 23.52
C ALA A 122 16.87 19.74 24.85
N GLN A 123 16.33 20.41 25.88
CA GLN A 123 16.88 20.38 27.24
C GLN A 123 16.83 18.96 27.83
N TYR A 124 15.72 18.26 27.66
CA TYR A 124 15.57 16.88 28.12
C TYR A 124 16.55 15.94 27.41
N CYS A 125 16.74 16.09 26.09
CA CYS A 125 17.73 15.34 25.33
C CYS A 125 19.17 15.66 25.73
N MET A 126 19.48 16.92 26.07
CA MET A 126 20.80 17.29 26.58
C MET A 126 21.07 16.66 27.95
N MET A 127 20.07 16.62 28.83
CA MET A 127 20.23 16.12 30.20
C MET A 127 20.27 14.59 30.28
N ARG A 128 19.47 13.88 29.48
CA ARG A 128 19.28 12.42 29.58
C ARG A 128 19.61 11.63 28.32
N GLY A 129 19.65 12.26 27.15
CA GLY A 129 19.72 11.61 25.83
C GLY A 129 20.99 11.88 25.03
N GLY A 130 22.04 12.41 25.65
CA GLY A 130 23.32 12.68 24.99
C GLY A 130 23.28 13.77 23.91
N GLY A 131 22.31 14.69 23.98
CA GLY A 131 22.20 15.84 23.05
C GLY A 131 21.59 15.53 21.69
N LYS A 132 21.11 14.29 21.45
CA LYS A 132 20.44 13.93 20.20
C LYS A 132 18.99 14.41 20.24
N ASN A 133 18.65 15.44 19.47
CA ASN A 133 17.30 16.01 19.44
C ASN A 133 16.31 15.29 18.52
N ASP A 134 16.72 14.20 17.86
CA ASP A 134 15.83 13.42 16.99
C ASP A 134 15.01 12.42 17.83
N PRO A 135 13.67 12.55 17.91
CA PRO A 135 12.84 11.58 18.61
C PRO A 135 12.96 10.17 18.07
N ALA A 136 13.23 9.99 16.77
CA ALA A 136 13.40 8.67 16.17
C ALA A 136 14.69 7.95 16.61
N ALA A 137 15.63 8.68 17.23
CA ALA A 137 16.86 8.13 17.77
C ALA A 137 16.71 7.60 19.21
N HIS A 138 15.52 7.76 19.82
CA HIS A 138 15.22 7.38 21.20
C HIS A 138 14.20 6.25 21.27
N ASP A 139 14.27 5.44 22.32
CA ASP A 139 13.34 4.34 22.55
C ASP A 139 12.03 4.82 23.19
N MET A 140 11.03 3.93 23.24
CA MET A 140 9.72 4.21 23.82
C MET A 140 9.82 4.77 25.25
N SER A 141 10.65 4.14 26.09
CA SER A 141 10.78 4.47 27.51
C SER A 141 11.32 5.89 27.70
N PHE A 142 12.28 6.30 26.87
CA PHE A 142 12.82 7.65 26.90
C PHE A 142 11.78 8.70 26.52
N ILE A 143 11.00 8.44 25.47
CA ILE A 143 9.97 9.37 25.01
C ILE A 143 8.83 9.49 26.02
N VAL A 144 8.37 8.36 26.60
CA VAL A 144 7.37 8.39 27.68
C VAL A 144 7.90 9.16 28.89
N GLY A 145 9.17 8.98 29.27
CA GLY A 145 9.78 9.72 30.37
C GLY A 145 9.83 11.23 30.15
N PHE A 146 9.97 11.68 28.90
CA PHE A 146 9.84 13.10 28.57
C PHE A 146 8.40 13.61 28.71
N LEU A 147 7.42 12.84 28.22
CA LEU A 147 6.00 13.21 28.33
C LEU A 147 5.57 13.35 29.80
N ASP A 148 6.05 12.44 30.66
CA ASP A 148 5.86 12.50 32.11
C ASP A 148 6.54 13.75 32.72
N HIS A 149 7.77 14.06 32.29
CA HIS A 149 8.48 15.27 32.74
C HIS A 149 7.76 16.57 32.37
N MET A 150 7.06 16.63 31.23
CA MET A 150 6.27 17.80 30.85
C MET A 150 4.94 17.92 31.61
N ALA A 151 4.43 16.82 32.15
CA ALA A 151 3.16 16.80 32.86
C ALA A 151 3.27 17.24 34.33
N ASN A 152 4.49 17.46 34.82
CA ASN A 152 4.81 17.79 36.21
C ASN A 152 5.48 19.16 36.33
#